data_AF-A0A5C7SNF2-F1
#
_entry.id   AF-A0A5C7SNF2-F1
#
_cell.length_a   1.000
_cell.length_b   1.000
_cell.length_c   1.000
_cell.angle_alpha   90.00
_cell.angle_beta   90.00
_cell.angle_gamma   90.00
#
_symmetry.space_group_name_H-M   'P 1'
#
loop_
_entity.id
_entity.type
_entity.pdbx_description
1 polymer ?
#
loop_
_entity_poly.entity_id
_entity_poly.type
_entity_poly.pdbx_seq_one_letter_code
_entity_poly.pdbx_strand_id
1 'polypeptide(L)'
;LLERVDIEQATMANTLSRMERDGLVERRPHPSDKRAQLIFLTDKAAAMQAEAIEAAMAADTDLLKDFRQFERELLMEYIRRILENARNLQV
;
A
#
# COMPACT_ATOMS: atom_id res chain seq x y z
N LEU A 1 -2.21 -4.24 8.78
CA LEU A 1 -2.38 -3.45 7.53
C LEU A 1 -2.23 -1.97 7.80
N LEU A 2 -3.00 -1.37 8.73
CA LEU A 2 -2.89 0.06 9.08
C LEU A 2 -1.46 0.52 9.43
N GLU A 3 -0.67 -0.27 10.15
CA GLU A 3 0.73 0.08 10.44
C GLU A 3 1.64 0.15 9.20
N ARG A 4 1.24 -0.49 8.10
CA ARG A 4 2.02 -0.55 6.85
C ARG A 4 1.57 0.49 5.82
N VAL A 5 0.37 1.03 5.95
CA VAL A 5 -0.22 1.97 5.01
C VAL A 5 -0.80 3.12 5.82
N ASP A 6 -0.21 4.29 5.68
CA ASP A 6 -0.51 5.49 6.49
C ASP A 6 -1.87 6.11 6.11
N ILE A 7 -2.94 5.37 6.39
CA ILE A 7 -4.32 5.74 6.11
C ILE A 7 -5.22 5.43 7.31
N GLU A 8 -6.31 6.18 7.43
CA GLU A 8 -7.29 5.97 8.48
C GLU A 8 -8.01 4.61 8.39
N GLN A 9 -8.45 4.09 9.54
CA GLN A 9 -9.15 2.81 9.64
C GLN A 9 -10.40 2.73 8.75
N ALA A 10 -11.19 3.82 8.70
CA ALA A 10 -12.39 3.87 7.86
C ALA A 10 -12.04 3.76 6.36
N THR A 11 -10.98 4.46 5.94
CA THR A 11 -10.48 4.39 4.56
C THR A 11 -9.99 2.98 4.22
N MET A 12 -9.21 2.35 5.10
CA MET A 12 -8.77 0.96 4.93
C MET A 12 -9.95 0.00 4.81
N ALA A 13 -10.93 0.09 5.70
CA ALA A 13 -12.11 -0.76 5.69
C ALA A 13 -12.90 -0.62 4.38
N ASN A 14 -13.11 0.61 3.91
CA ASN A 14 -13.80 0.89 2.65
C ASN A 14 -13.04 0.35 1.43
N THR A 15 -11.71 0.48 1.42
CA THR A 15 -10.86 -0.06 0.36
C THR A 15 -10.92 -1.58 0.34
N LEU A 16 -10.77 -2.25 1.48
CA LEU A 16 -10.88 -3.70 1.58
C LEU A 16 -12.25 -4.22 1.16
N SER A 17 -13.33 -3.52 1.51
CA SER A 17 -14.69 -3.91 1.07
C SER A 17 -14.87 -3.81 -0.44
N ARG A 18 -14.27 -2.80 -1.10
CA ARG A 18 -14.27 -2.68 -2.56
C ARG A 18 -13.44 -3.78 -3.21
N MET A 19 -12.24 -4.03 -2.70
CA MET A 19 -11.38 -5.10 -3.21
C MET A 19 -12.03 -6.48 -3.09
N GLU A 20 -12.75 -6.75 -2.00
CA GLU A 20 -13.50 -7.99 -1.79
C GLU A 20 -14.67 -8.11 -2.77
N ARG A 21 -15.47 -7.05 -2.94
CA ARG A 21 -16.53 -6.98 -3.96
C ARG A 21 -16.00 -7.26 -5.37
N ASP A 22 -14.81 -6.76 -5.69
CA ASP A 22 -14.19 -6.89 -7.02
C ASP A 22 -13.46 -8.25 -7.18
N GLY A 23 -13.48 -9.10 -6.14
CA GLY A 23 -12.90 -10.43 -6.12
C GLY A 23 -11.38 -10.44 -6.06
N LEU A 24 -10.77 -9.37 -5.54
CA LEU A 24 -9.32 -9.22 -5.42
C LEU A 24 -8.78 -9.71 -4.08
N VAL A 25 -9.58 -9.59 -3.02
CA VAL A 25 -9.25 -10.12 -1.70
C VAL A 25 -10.38 -10.95 -1.13
N GLU A 26 -10.05 -11.80 -0.16
CA GLU A 26 -11.01 -12.51 0.67
C GLU A 26 -10.70 -12.31 2.15
N ARG A 27 -11.75 -12.33 2.98
CA ARG A 27 -11.64 -12.26 4.44
C ARG A 27 -11.84 -13.64 5.04
N ARG A 28 -10.94 -14.04 5.93
CA ARG A 28 -11.04 -15.29 6.68
C ARG A 28 -11.03 -14.99 8.18
N PRO A 29 -11.81 -15.70 9.01
CA PRO A 29 -11.80 -15.50 10.45
C PRO A 29 -10.40 -15.82 11.02
N HIS A 30 -9.96 -15.03 12.00
CA HIS A 30 -8.73 -15.35 12.72
C HIS A 30 -8.96 -16.60 13.58
N PRO A 31 -8.05 -17.59 13.58
CA PRO A 31 -8.27 -18.89 14.24
C PRO A 31 -8.45 -18.79 15.76
N SER A 32 -7.91 -17.75 16.39
CA SER A 32 -7.94 -17.57 17.84
C SER A 32 -8.58 -16.26 18.33
N ASP A 33 -8.97 -15.34 17.43
CA ASP A 33 -9.62 -14.08 17.80
C ASP A 33 -10.86 -13.85 16.93
N LYS A 34 -12.04 -14.04 17.54
CA LYS A 34 -13.33 -13.91 16.84
C LYS A 34 -13.61 -12.49 16.32
N ARG A 35 -12.90 -11.49 16.83
CA ARG A 35 -13.06 -10.08 16.40
C ARG A 35 -12.11 -9.72 15.26
N ALA A 36 -11.11 -10.55 14.97
CA ALA A 36 -10.12 -10.31 13.94
C ALA A 36 -10.47 -11.07 12.65
N GLN A 37 -10.10 -10.47 11.52
CA GLN A 37 -10.19 -11.06 10.19
C GLN A 37 -8.81 -10.98 9.54
N LEU A 38 -8.44 -12.04 8.83
CA LEU A 38 -7.25 -12.11 7.99
C LEU A 38 -7.64 -11.81 6.55
N ILE A 39 -6.84 -10.99 5.88
CA ILE A 39 -7.06 -10.60 4.48
C ILE A 39 -6.07 -11.35 3.60
N PHE A 40 -6.56 -12.01 2.56
CA PHE A 40 -5.75 -12.72 1.57
C PHE A 40 -6.05 -12.21 0.16
N LEU A 41 -5.06 -12.26 -0.73
CA LEU A 41 -5.32 -12.13 -2.16
C LEU A 41 -6.08 -13.38 -2.64
N THR A 42 -7.01 -13.18 -3.56
CA THR A 42 -7.58 -14.30 -4.33
C THR A 42 -6.60 -14.78 -5.39
N ASP A 43 -6.84 -15.96 -5.96
CA ASP A 43 -6.05 -16.46 -7.10
C ASP A 43 -6.09 -15.49 -8.29
N LYS A 44 -7.23 -14.84 -8.52
CA LYS A 44 -7.40 -13.79 -9.53
C LYS A 44 -6.42 -12.64 -9.30
N ALA A 45 -6.33 -12.14 -8.07
CA ALA A 45 -5.43 -11.04 -7.74
C ALA A 45 -3.95 -11.47 -7.73
N ALA A 46 -3.67 -12.68 -7.25
CA ALA A 46 -2.31 -13.23 -7.26
C ALA A 46 -1.76 -13.35 -8.68
N ALA A 47 -2.60 -13.79 -9.64
CA ALA A 47 -2.22 -13.91 -11.04
C ALA A 47 -1.86 -12.58 -11.72
N MET A 48 -2.45 -11.46 -11.30
CA MET A 48 -2.17 -10.11 -11.83
C MET A 48 -1.11 -9.34 -11.04
N GLN A 49 -0.60 -9.89 -9.94
CA GLN A 49 0.29 -9.17 -9.03
C GLN A 49 1.58 -8.71 -9.72
N ALA A 50 2.19 -9.59 -10.52
CA ALA A 50 3.43 -9.27 -11.23
C ALA A 50 3.22 -8.11 -12.23
N GLU A 51 2.19 -8.20 -13.07
CA GLU A 51 1.84 -7.15 -14.04
C GLU A 51 1.54 -5.82 -13.35
N ALA A 52 0.80 -5.83 -12.23
CA ALA A 52 0.50 -4.62 -11.47
C ALA A 52 1.76 -3.97 -10.89
N ILE A 53 2.71 -4.76 -10.38
CA ILE A 53 3.99 -4.25 -9.87
C ILE A 53 4.84 -3.69 -11.02
N GLU A 54 4.93 -4.39 -12.14
CA GLU A 54 5.67 -3.93 -13.31
C GLU A 54 5.11 -2.61 -13.86
N ALA A 55 3.78 -2.48 -13.95
CA ALA A 55 3.13 -1.25 -14.37
C ALA A 55 3.44 -0.07 -13.43
N ALA A 56 3.43 -0.31 -12.11
CA ALA A 56 3.80 0.72 -11.13
C ALA A 56 5.28 1.13 -11.28
N MET A 57 6.19 0.17 -11.42
CA MET A 57 7.62 0.44 -11.61
C MET A 57 7.92 1.16 -12.93
N ALA A 58 7.20 0.84 -13.99
CA ALA A 58 7.30 1.54 -15.27
C ALA A 58 6.87 3.01 -15.13
N ALA A 59 5.74 3.25 -14.46
CA ALA A 59 5.27 4.62 -14.18
C ALA A 59 6.29 5.41 -13.35
N ASP A 60 6.85 4.82 -12.29
CA ASP A 60 7.91 5.45 -11.48
C ASP A 60 9.16 5.76 -12.32
N THR A 61 9.54 4.85 -13.21
CA THR A 61 10.69 5.02 -14.11
C THR A 61 10.47 6.20 -15.07
N ASP A 62 9.28 6.32 -15.65
CA ASP A 62 8.93 7.40 -16.57
C ASP A 62 8.87 8.75 -15.85
N LEU A 63 8.27 8.79 -14.65
CA LEU A 63 8.19 10.00 -13.83
C LEU A 63 9.57 10.51 -13.39
N LEU A 64 10.52 9.59 -13.18
CA LEU A 64 11.86 9.90 -12.68
C LEU A 64 12.94 9.83 -13.76
N LYS A 65 12.58 9.70 -15.05
CA LYS A 65 13.52 9.38 -16.14
C LYS A 65 14.74 10.31 -16.24
N ASP A 66 14.57 11.59 -15.90
CA ASP A 66 15.62 12.62 -15.98
C ASP A 66 16.36 12.83 -14.66
N PHE A 67 16.02 12.06 -13.61
CA PHE A 67 16.71 12.07 -12.31
C PHE A 67 17.84 11.04 -12.30
N ARG A 68 19.03 11.46 -11.88
CA ARG A 68 20.14 10.56 -11.56
C ARG A 68 19.79 9.72 -10.33
N GLN A 69 20.43 8.56 -10.20
CA GLN A 69 20.16 7.63 -9.10
C GLN A 69 20.23 8.32 -7.72
N PHE A 70 21.29 9.10 -7.47
CA PHE A 70 21.44 9.79 -6.18
C PHE A 70 20.37 10.86 -5.95
N GLU A 71 19.82 11.48 -6.99
CA GLU A 71 18.74 12.47 -6.88
C GLU A 71 17.43 11.81 -6.47
N ARG A 72 17.16 10.60 -6.98
CA ARG A 72 16.01 9.78 -6.57
C ARG A 72 16.14 9.35 -5.11
N GLU A 73 17.32 8.91 -4.69
CA GLU A 73 17.60 8.52 -3.31
C GLU A 73 17.43 9.72 -2.36
N LEU A 74 17.94 10.89 -2.75
CA LEU A 74 17.83 12.12 -1.96
C LEU A 74 16.38 12.61 -1.86
N LEU A 75 15.60 12.54 -2.95
CA LEU A 75 14.18 12.87 -2.94
C LEU A 75 13.42 11.98 -1.95
N MET A 76 13.66 10.66 -1.99
CA MET A 76 13.03 9.73 -1.06
C MET A 76 13.42 10.02 0.39
N GLU A 77 14.67 10.39 0.64
CA GLU A 77 15.13 10.79 1.97
C GLU A 77 14.41 12.05 2.47
N TYR A 78 14.26 13.06 1.62
CA TYR A 78 13.53 14.28 1.97
C TYR A 78 12.05 14.03 2.23
N ILE A 79 11.38 13.20 1.41
CA ILE A 79 9.99 12.82 1.64
C ILE A 79 9.83 12.13 3.00
N ARG A 80 10.71 11.17 3.34
CA ARG A 80 10.67 10.47 4.65
C ARG A 80 10.82 11.45 5.81
N ARG A 81 11.79 12.37 5.74
CA ARG A 81 12.02 13.40 6.77
C ARG A 81 10.82 14.33 6.93
N ILE A 82 10.18 14.73 5.83
CA ILE A 82 8.96 15.54 5.87
C ILE A 82 7.82 14.78 6.55
N LEU A 83 7.62 13.51 6.20
CA LEU A 83 6.58 12.66 6.81
C LEU A 83 6.82 12.42 8.31
N GLU A 84 8.08 12.27 8.74
CA GLU A 84 8.44 12.17 10.16
C GLU A 84 8.11 13.47 10.91
N ASN A 85 8.50 14.61 10.36
CA ASN A 85 8.16 15.92 10.94
C ASN A 85 6.64 16.14 10.99
N ALA A 86 5.91 15.75 9.94
CA ALA A 86 4.45 15.87 9.89
C ALA A 86 3.77 15.04 10.99
N ARG A 87 4.26 13.82 11.28
CA ARG A 87 3.79 13.00 12.40
C ARG A 87 4.05 13.66 13.76
N ASN A 88 5.19 14.35 13.92
CA ASN A 88 5.53 15.07 15.14
C ASN A 88 4.72 16.37 15.33
N LEU A 89 4.05 16.87 14.29
CA LEU A 89 3.19 18.05 14.36
C LEU A 89 1.74 17.73 14.78
N GLN A 90 1.36 16.45 14.85
CA GLN A 90 0.03 16.05 15.30
C GLN A 90 -0.10 16.28 16.82
N VAL A 91 -0.65 17.45 17.19
CA VAL A 91 -1.27 17.75 18.50
C VAL A 91 -2.64 17.09 18.58
#